data_AF-A0A0G1TNR6-F1
#
_entry.id   AF-A0A0G1TNR6-F1
#
_cell.length_a   1.000
_cell.length_b   1.000
_cell.length_c   1.000
_cell.angle_alpha   90.00
_cell.angle_beta   90.00
_cell.angle_gamma   90.00
#
_symmetry.space_group_name_H-M   'P 1'
#
loop_
_entity.id
_entity.type
_entity.pdbx_description
1 polymer ?
#
loop_
_entity_poly.entity_id
_entity_poly.type
_entity_poly.pdbx_seq_one_letter_code
_entity_poly.pdbx_strand_id
1 'polypeptide(L)'
;HEITIVCEQHDPNLPEYEKKGRVKIYRIPLPDGVGEKAKKWWIWKWWLTNLRLIKQADIIHIHDVFFWFLPFRLPYRSKKVFITFHGYEGFNPPSVRKIFWHKLAEYLTRGNICIGDFHQKWYQVKPDFVSYGAA
;
A
#
# COMPACT_ATOMS: atom_id res chain seq x y z
N HIS A 1 -14.17 8.60 13.78
CA HIS A 1 -13.10 7.76 13.24
C HIS A 1 -11.79 8.52 13.26
N GLU A 2 -10.71 7.87 13.69
CA GLU A 2 -9.34 8.37 13.63
C GLU A 2 -8.65 7.73 12.42
N ILE A 3 -7.92 8.52 11.63
CA ILE A 3 -7.24 8.04 10.41
C ILE A 3 -5.75 8.19 10.63
N THR A 4 -4.99 7.13 10.37
CA THR A 4 -3.53 7.17 10.32
C THR A 4 -3.08 6.89 8.90
N ILE A 5 -2.33 7.82 8.32
CA ILE A 5 -1.72 7.72 7.00
C ILE A 5 -0.24 7.44 7.19
N VAL A 6 0.28 6.46 6.45
CA VAL A 6 1.72 6.20 6.36
C VAL A 6 2.12 6.30 4.89
N CYS A 7 3.07 7.16 4.57
CA CYS A 7 3.55 7.39 3.21
C CYS A 7 5.06 7.67 3.17
N GLU A 8 5.67 7.64 2.00
CA GLU A 8 7.04 8.12 1.84
C GLU A 8 7.15 9.64 2.10
N GLN A 9 8.26 10.06 2.70
CA GLN A 9 8.60 11.47 2.79
C GLN A 9 9.15 11.95 1.44
N HIS A 10 8.28 12.54 0.63
CA HIS A 10 8.66 13.08 -0.69
C HIS A 10 9.36 14.45 -0.60
N ASP A 11 9.14 15.18 0.49
CA ASP A 11 9.79 16.48 0.75
C ASP A 11 10.47 16.41 2.14
N PRO A 12 11.81 16.54 2.19
CA PRO A 12 12.57 16.47 3.44
C PRO A 12 12.24 17.61 4.41
N ASN A 13 11.63 18.71 3.94
CA ASN A 13 11.22 19.83 4.81
C ASN A 13 9.91 19.56 5.56
N LEU A 14 9.15 18.53 5.16
CA LEU A 14 7.94 18.15 5.88
C LEU A 14 8.30 17.34 7.12
N PRO A 15 7.59 17.53 8.24
CA PRO A 15 7.85 16.75 9.45
C PRO A 15 7.50 15.27 9.24
N GLU A 16 8.32 14.37 9.82
CA GLU A 16 8.09 12.92 9.80
C GLU A 16 6.76 12.52 10.44
N TYR A 17 6.29 13.30 11.42
CA TYR A 17 4.98 13.14 12.02
C TYR A 17 4.22 14.45 11.99
N GLU A 18 2.95 14.39 11.57
CA GLU A 18 2.06 15.52 11.56
C GLU A 18 0.65 15.10 11.98
N LYS A 19 -0.04 15.93 12.74
CA LYS A 19 -1.45 15.73 13.08
C LYS A 19 -2.29 16.88 12.55
N LYS A 20 -3.16 16.60 11.59
CA LYS A 20 -4.16 17.54 11.06
C LYS A 20 -5.56 17.12 11.50
N GLY A 21 -6.06 17.75 12.56
CA GLY A 21 -7.34 17.39 13.16
C GLY A 21 -7.36 15.94 13.65
N ARG A 22 -8.18 15.09 13.01
CA ARG A 22 -8.32 13.65 13.33
C ARG A 22 -7.44 12.73 12.46
N VAL A 23 -6.60 13.31 11.60
CA VAL A 23 -5.67 12.58 10.74
C VAL A 23 -4.27 12.67 11.31
N LYS A 24 -3.66 11.52 11.58
CA LYS A 24 -2.23 11.38 11.90
C LYS A 24 -1.50 10.97 10.63
N ILE A 25 -0.41 11.64 10.31
CA ILE A 25 0.41 11.38 9.13
C ILE A 25 1.80 11.00 9.61
N TYR A 26 2.27 9.83 9.21
CA TYR A 26 3.64 9.37 9.40
C TYR A 26 4.31 9.28 8.03
N ARG A 27 5.40 10.03 7.86
CA ARG A 27 6.20 10.04 6.65
C ARG A 27 7.46 9.21 6.91
N ILE A 28 7.73 8.24 6.06
CA ILE A 28 8.90 7.38 6.13
C ILE A 28 10.07 8.15 5.52
N PRO A 29 11.08 8.57 6.30
CA PRO A 29 12.27 9.19 5.75
C PRO A 29 13.05 8.14 4.95
N LEU A 30 13.27 8.44 3.67
CA LEU A 30 14.10 7.62 2.80
C LEU A 30 15.41 8.37 2.50
N PRO A 31 16.56 7.71 2.52
CA PRO A 31 17.81 8.39 2.14
C PRO A 31 17.79 8.77 0.65
N ASP A 32 18.36 9.94 0.33
CA ASP A 32 18.47 10.40 -1.05
C ASP A 32 19.35 9.48 -1.91
N GLY A 33 19.02 9.36 -3.20
CA GLY A 33 19.81 8.61 -4.18
C GLY A 33 19.79 7.07 -4.02
N VAL A 34 19.03 6.52 -3.07
CA VAL A 34 18.95 5.06 -2.91
C VAL A 34 18.03 4.42 -3.96
N GLY A 35 18.49 3.33 -4.55
CA GLY A 35 17.70 2.59 -5.54
C GLY A 35 16.45 1.93 -4.94
N GLU A 36 15.48 1.61 -5.80
CA GLU A 36 14.16 1.04 -5.44
C GLU A 36 14.21 -0.22 -4.57
N LYS A 37 15.25 -1.07 -4.73
CA LYS A 37 15.43 -2.25 -3.88
C LYS A 37 15.84 -1.85 -2.46
N ALA A 38 16.71 -0.86 -2.31
CA ALA A 38 17.18 -0.40 -1.02
C ALA A 38 16.06 0.33 -0.27
N LYS A 39 15.24 1.14 -0.96
CA LYS A 39 14.05 1.79 -0.38
C LYS A 39 13.14 0.80 0.36
N LYS A 40 12.88 -0.36 -0.24
CA LYS A 40 12.04 -1.41 0.36
C LYS A 40 12.58 -1.91 1.69
N TRP A 41 13.91 -2.08 1.81
CA TRP A 41 14.54 -2.45 3.08
C TRP A 41 14.40 -1.36 4.14
N TRP A 42 14.56 -0.09 3.75
CA TRP A 42 14.33 1.05 4.65
C TRP A 42 12.90 1.12 5.15
N ILE A 43 11.93 0.94 4.26
CA ILE A 43 10.51 0.90 4.61
C ILE A 43 10.22 -0.23 5.60
N TRP A 44 10.73 -1.43 5.36
CA TRP A 44 10.54 -2.55 6.29
C TRP A 44 11.22 -2.29 7.64
N LYS A 45 12.43 -1.72 7.66
CA LYS A 45 13.10 -1.32 8.90
C LYS A 45 12.27 -0.30 9.68
N TRP A 46 11.69 0.68 8.99
CA TRP A 46 10.81 1.68 9.61
C TRP A 46 9.53 1.03 10.16
N TRP A 47 8.92 0.09 9.45
CA TRP A 47 7.76 -0.64 9.96
C TRP A 47 8.08 -1.48 11.20
N LEU A 48 9.28 -2.09 11.27
CA LEU A 48 9.72 -2.83 12.44
C LEU A 48 9.83 -1.95 13.70
N THR A 49 10.22 -0.69 13.56
CA THR A 49 10.24 0.26 14.68
C THR A 49 8.85 0.83 14.99
N ASN A 50 7.92 0.76 14.04
CA ASN A 50 6.56 1.32 14.13
C ASN A 50 5.44 0.26 14.17
N LEU A 51 5.74 -0.98 14.57
CA LEU A 51 4.77 -2.09 14.62
C LEU A 51 3.50 -1.78 15.43
N ARG A 52 3.58 -0.83 16.37
CA ARG A 52 2.42 -0.38 17.15
C ARG A 52 1.29 0.15 16.24
N LEU A 53 1.62 0.80 15.13
CA LEU A 53 0.64 1.32 14.18
C LEU A 53 -0.20 0.19 13.57
N ILE A 54 0.44 -0.91 13.16
CA ILE A 54 -0.24 -2.10 12.65
C ILE A 54 -1.08 -2.77 13.75
N LYS A 55 -0.52 -2.89 14.96
CA LYS A 55 -1.20 -3.50 16.11
C LYS A 55 -2.48 -2.76 16.50
N GLN A 56 -2.46 -1.43 16.49
CA GLN A 56 -3.58 -0.58 16.91
C GLN A 56 -4.64 -0.40 15.81
N ALA A 57 -4.31 -0.63 14.54
CA ALA A 57 -5.27 -0.48 13.45
C ALA A 57 -6.37 -1.55 13.51
N ASP A 58 -7.63 -1.11 13.47
CA ASP A 58 -8.79 -1.99 13.28
C ASP A 58 -8.89 -2.48 11.84
N ILE A 59 -8.57 -1.58 10.89
CA ILE A 59 -8.58 -1.79 9.45
C ILE A 59 -7.30 -1.19 8.87
N ILE A 60 -6.70 -1.92 7.94
CA ILE A 60 -5.53 -1.49 7.16
C ILE A 60 -5.96 -1.42 5.71
N HIS A 61 -5.73 -0.28 5.07
CA HIS A 61 -6.03 -0.09 3.65
C HIS A 61 -4.76 0.35 2.94
N ILE A 62 -4.39 -0.37 1.88
CA ILE A 62 -3.15 -0.18 1.14
C ILE A 62 -3.49 0.33 -0.27
N HIS A 63 -2.70 1.28 -0.79
CA HIS A 63 -2.83 1.79 -2.15
C HIS A 63 -1.59 1.36 -2.96
N ASP A 64 -1.75 0.40 -3.87
CA ASP A 64 -0.74 -0.20 -4.78
C ASP A 64 0.54 -0.83 -4.17
N VAL A 65 0.92 -0.46 -2.95
CA VAL A 65 2.22 -0.80 -2.35
C VAL A 65 2.14 -1.98 -1.36
N PHE A 66 1.41 -3.04 -1.71
CA PHE A 66 1.24 -4.22 -0.84
C PHE A 66 2.56 -4.80 -0.32
N PHE A 67 3.61 -4.71 -1.13
CA PHE A 67 4.94 -5.21 -0.78
C PHE A 67 5.52 -4.61 0.51
N TRP A 68 5.14 -3.37 0.86
CA TRP A 68 5.57 -2.75 2.12
C TRP A 68 5.02 -3.49 3.35
N PHE A 69 3.83 -4.06 3.21
CA PHE A 69 3.14 -4.79 4.26
C PHE A 69 3.43 -6.30 4.24
N LEU A 70 3.95 -6.84 3.13
CA LEU A 70 4.12 -8.28 2.91
C LEU A 70 4.81 -9.03 4.08
N PRO A 71 5.94 -8.56 4.66
CA PRO A 71 6.58 -9.27 5.78
C PRO A 71 5.70 -9.35 7.03
N PHE A 72 4.76 -8.42 7.17
CA PHE A 72 3.87 -8.31 8.32
C PHE A 72 2.56 -9.06 8.11
N ARG A 73 2.28 -9.52 6.89
CA ARG A 73 1.01 -10.18 6.58
C ARG A 73 0.79 -11.47 7.36
N LEU A 74 1.85 -12.27 7.56
CA LEU A 74 1.77 -13.53 8.29
C LEU A 74 1.64 -13.31 9.82
N PRO A 75 2.47 -12.48 10.48
CA PRO A 75 2.28 -12.16 11.90
C PRO A 75 0.92 -11.53 12.21
N TYR A 76 0.39 -10.71 11.29
CA TYR A 76 -0.87 -10.00 11.48
C TYR A 76 -2.02 -10.65 10.71
N ARG A 77 -2.07 -11.99 10.69
CA ARG A 77 -2.99 -12.69 9.79
C ARG A 77 -4.47 -12.41 10.00
N SER A 78 -4.84 -12.05 11.23
CA SER A 78 -6.21 -11.73 11.64
C SER A 78 -6.65 -10.32 11.27
N LYS A 79 -5.72 -9.41 10.94
CA LYS A 79 -6.05 -8.02 10.62
C LYS A 79 -6.93 -7.94 9.37
N LYS A 80 -7.84 -6.96 9.35
CA LYS A 80 -8.67 -6.65 8.18
C LYS A 80 -7.83 -5.78 7.25
N VAL A 81 -7.30 -6.39 6.19
CA VAL A 81 -6.44 -5.71 5.22
C VAL A 81 -7.18 -5.64 3.89
N PHE A 82 -7.32 -4.43 3.35
CA PHE A 82 -7.90 -4.16 2.05
C PHE A 82 -6.87 -3.47 1.17
N ILE A 83 -7.05 -3.56 -0.15
CA ILE A 83 -6.17 -2.91 -1.11
C ILE A 83 -6.96 -2.18 -2.19
N THR A 84 -6.46 -1.04 -2.61
CA THR A 84 -6.88 -0.40 -3.87
C THR A 84 -5.76 -0.57 -4.89
N PHE A 85 -6.15 -1.05 -6.08
CA PHE A 85 -5.30 -1.07 -7.27
C PHE A 85 -5.69 0.10 -8.17
N HIS A 86 -4.76 1.02 -8.42
CA HIS A 86 -4.98 2.16 -9.31
C HIS A 86 -4.61 1.84 -10.76
N GLY A 87 -4.90 2.83 -11.61
CA GLY A 87 -4.43 2.98 -13.00
C GLY A 87 -3.10 2.31 -13.31
N TYR A 88 -3.02 1.66 -14.47
CA TYR A 88 -1.75 1.39 -15.10
C TYR A 88 -1.51 2.38 -16.23
N GLU A 89 -0.50 3.23 -16.08
CA GLU A 89 -0.18 4.32 -17.01
C GLU A 89 0.73 3.90 -18.18
N GLY A 90 1.12 2.62 -18.26
CA GLY A 90 2.01 2.15 -19.31
C GLY A 90 1.28 1.79 -20.61
N PHE A 91 1.94 2.02 -21.75
CA PHE A 91 1.40 1.68 -23.07
C PHE A 91 1.39 0.16 -23.35
N ASN A 92 2.31 -0.59 -22.74
CA ASN A 92 2.47 -2.04 -22.94
C ASN A 92 1.75 -2.85 -21.86
N PRO A 93 1.17 -4.02 -22.18
CA PRO A 93 0.58 -4.92 -21.21
C PRO A 93 1.48 -5.16 -19.98
N PRO A 94 0.92 -5.35 -18.78
CA PRO A 94 1.70 -5.56 -17.58
C PRO A 94 2.55 -6.82 -17.70
N SER A 95 3.79 -6.75 -17.21
CA SER A 95 4.66 -7.92 -17.18
C SER A 95 4.11 -9.01 -16.25
N VAL A 96 4.48 -10.26 -16.51
CA VAL A 96 4.09 -11.43 -15.69
C VAL A 96 4.40 -11.19 -14.21
N ARG A 97 5.52 -10.53 -13.91
CA ARG A 97 5.88 -10.13 -12.54
C ARG A 97 4.83 -9.20 -11.92
N LYS A 98 4.36 -8.19 -12.65
CA LYS A 98 3.33 -7.27 -12.14
C LYS A 98 2.01 -8.00 -11.89
N ILE A 99 1.61 -8.87 -12.82
CA ILE A 99 0.43 -9.73 -12.69
C ILE A 99 0.54 -10.58 -11.41
N PHE A 100 1.66 -11.28 -11.23
CA PHE A 100 1.91 -12.10 -10.05
C PHE A 100 1.77 -11.30 -8.74
N TRP A 101 2.35 -10.11 -8.65
CA TRP A 101 2.26 -9.28 -7.45
C TRP A 101 0.83 -8.81 -7.15
N HIS A 102 0.04 -8.52 -8.18
CA HIS A 102 -1.37 -8.15 -8.00
C HIS A 102 -2.21 -9.34 -7.52
N LYS A 103 -2.04 -10.52 -8.14
CA LYS A 103 -2.70 -11.77 -7.72
C LYS A 103 -2.33 -12.16 -6.29
N LEU A 104 -1.07 -12.00 -5.92
CA LEU A 104 -0.61 -12.28 -4.56
C LEU A 104 -1.24 -11.30 -3.55
N ALA A 105 -1.31 -10.02 -3.89
CA ALA A 105 -1.94 -9.02 -3.04
C ALA A 105 -3.46 -9.26 -2.91
N GLU A 106 -4.16 -9.56 -4.01
CA GLU A 106 -5.56 -10.00 -4.02
C GLU A 106 -5.75 -11.17 -3.04
N TYR A 107 -4.99 -12.25 -3.21
CA TYR A 107 -5.11 -13.45 -2.36
C TYR A 107 -4.83 -13.17 -0.88
N LEU A 108 -3.87 -12.30 -0.59
CA LEU A 108 -3.49 -11.98 0.79
C LEU A 108 -4.38 -10.92 1.41
N THR A 109 -5.19 -10.19 0.68
CA THR A 109 -6.12 -9.19 1.25
C THR A 109 -7.48 -9.82 1.51
N ARG A 110 -8.30 -9.16 2.35
CA ARG A 110 -9.70 -9.59 2.57
C ARG A 110 -10.64 -9.07 1.51
N GLY A 111 -10.21 -8.06 0.75
CA GLY A 111 -10.95 -7.52 -0.37
C GLY A 111 -10.14 -6.44 -1.08
N ASN A 112 -10.52 -6.15 -2.31
CA ASN A 112 -9.84 -5.22 -3.17
C ASN A 112 -10.79 -4.30 -3.95
N ILE A 113 -10.35 -3.06 -4.14
CA ILE A 113 -11.01 -2.07 -4.99
C ILE A 113 -10.14 -1.86 -6.22
N CYS A 114 -10.67 -2.12 -7.41
CA CYS A 114 -10.00 -1.83 -8.67
C CYS A 114 -10.51 -0.49 -9.22
N ILE A 115 -9.59 0.40 -9.57
CA ILE A 115 -9.94 1.63 -10.29
C ILE A 115 -9.99 1.32 -11.79
N GLY A 116 -11.19 1.05 -12.30
CA GLY A 116 -11.48 0.59 -13.66
C GLY A 116 -11.48 -0.93 -13.81
N ASP A 117 -12.19 -1.44 -14.83
CA ASP A 117 -12.30 -2.89 -15.10
C ASP A 117 -11.05 -3.51 -15.72
N PHE A 118 -10.09 -2.69 -16.15
CA PHE A 118 -8.92 -3.18 -16.87
C PHE A 118 -8.02 -4.08 -16.00
N HIS A 119 -8.08 -3.98 -14.66
CA HIS A 119 -7.36 -4.88 -13.76
C HIS A 119 -7.80 -6.33 -13.93
N GLN A 120 -9.08 -6.57 -14.18
CA GLN A 120 -9.58 -7.93 -14.43
C GLN A 120 -8.98 -8.48 -15.74
N LYS A 121 -8.94 -7.66 -16.79
CA LYS A 121 -8.41 -8.07 -18.11
C LYS A 121 -6.90 -8.29 -18.09
N TRP A 122 -6.14 -7.34 -17.56
CA TRP A 122 -4.69 -7.29 -17.73
C TRP A 122 -3.90 -7.86 -16.55
N TYR A 123 -4.45 -7.73 -15.34
CA TYR A 123 -3.81 -8.21 -14.11
C TYR A 123 -4.46 -9.48 -13.56
N GLN A 124 -5.57 -9.93 -14.15
CA GLN A 124 -6.32 -11.14 -13.78
C GLN A 124 -6.80 -11.13 -12.33
N VAL A 125 -6.85 -9.95 -11.70
CA VAL A 125 -7.41 -9.76 -10.36
C VAL A 125 -8.93 -9.90 -10.45
N LYS A 126 -9.56 -10.55 -9.46
CA LYS A 126 -11.02 -10.54 -9.31
C LYS A 126 -11.40 -9.35 -8.42
N PRO A 127 -12.00 -8.28 -8.97
CA PRO A 127 -12.37 -7.13 -8.16
C PRO A 127 -13.51 -7.50 -7.20
N ASP A 128 -13.40 -7.11 -5.93
CA ASP A 128 -14.56 -7.12 -5.02
C ASP A 128 -15.44 -5.90 -5.25
N PHE A 129 -14.82 -4.79 -5.65
CA PHE A 129 -15.49 -3.57 -6.06
C PHE A 129 -14.71 -2.90 -7.20
N VAL A 130 -15.43 -2.35 -8.17
CA VAL A 130 -14.85 -1.52 -9.24
C VAL A 130 -15.34 -0.09 -9.08
N SER A 131 -14.41 0.87 -9.11
CA SER A 131 -14.72 2.30 -9.17
C SER A 131 -14.09 2.90 -10.42
N TYR A 132 -14.74 3.87 -11.07
CA TYR A 132 -14.18 4.56 -12.24
C TYR A 132 -13.60 5.95 -11.90
N GLY A 133 -13.59 6.33 -10.63
CA GLY A 133 -13.05 7.61 -10.17
C GLY A 133 -13.71 8.11 -8.89
N ALA A 134 -13.16 9.17 -8.32
CA ALA A 134 -13.81 9.95 -7.28
C ALA A 134 -14.84 10.88 -7.94
N ALA A 135 -16.08 10.86 -7.45
CA ALA A 135 -17.07 11.90 -7.73
C ALA A 135 -16.85 13.10 -6.80
#